data_AF-A5A6E9-F1
#
_entry.id   AF-A5A6E9-F1
#
_cell.length_a   1.000
_cell.length_b   1.000
_cell.length_c   1.000
_cell.angle_alpha   90.00
_cell.angle_beta   90.00
_cell.angle_gamma   90.00
#
_symmetry.space_group_name_H-M   'P 1'
#
loop_
_entity.id
_entity.type
_entity.pdbx_description
1 polymer ?
#
loop_
_entity_poly.entity_id
_entity_poly.type
_entity_poly.pdbx_seq_one_letter_code
_entity_poly.pdbx_strand_id
1 'polypeptide(L)'
;MLNWLSKLRAARIHLPNAVEKIAFDRFHVAKQPGEVVDKTRQNEHPHLPVESRRQAKGTRFLWQHSDKWMTESRQEKLIWLRAQMKLTSLCWALKELAKDIWSRPWSEERRNDWQRWLRPTVTSP
;
A
#
# COMPACT_ATOMS: atom_id res chain seq x y z
N MET A 1 0.98 16.44 -1.04
CA MET A 1 -0.22 15.86 -0.42
C MET A 1 -1.43 16.37 -1.20
N LEU A 2 -2.21 15.50 -1.84
CA LEU A 2 -3.45 15.94 -2.49
C LEU A 2 -4.40 16.48 -1.40
N ASN A 3 -4.92 17.69 -1.57
CA ASN A 3 -5.85 18.33 -0.63
C ASN A 3 -7.27 17.77 -0.79
N TRP A 4 -7.46 16.50 -0.41
CA TRP A 4 -8.77 15.82 -0.49
C TRP A 4 -9.79 16.48 0.43
N LEU A 5 -9.35 17.01 1.57
CA LEU A 5 -10.23 17.59 2.59
C LEU A 5 -10.96 18.84 2.08
N SER A 6 -10.28 19.74 1.35
CA SER A 6 -10.96 20.92 0.80
C SER A 6 -11.98 20.55 -0.28
N LYS A 7 -11.65 19.59 -1.16
CA LYS A 7 -12.58 19.10 -2.19
C LYS A 7 -13.81 18.42 -1.59
N LEU A 8 -13.63 17.59 -0.57
CA LEU A 8 -14.72 16.95 0.16
C LEU A 8 -15.60 17.98 0.89
N ARG A 9 -14.99 18.98 1.52
CA ARG A 9 -15.73 20.08 2.17
C ARG A 9 -16.54 20.88 1.17
N ALA A 10 -15.93 21.31 0.07
CA ALA A 10 -16.61 22.06 -0.99
C ALA A 10 -17.78 21.27 -1.58
N ALA A 11 -17.58 19.96 -1.86
CA ALA A 11 -18.65 19.10 -2.34
C ALA A 11 -19.81 19.04 -1.33
N ARG A 12 -19.54 18.89 -0.03
CA ARG A 12 -20.58 18.88 1.01
C ARG A 12 -21.34 20.19 1.15
N ILE A 13 -20.70 21.33 0.89
CA ILE A 13 -21.33 22.66 0.98
C ILE A 13 -22.20 22.94 -0.24
N HIS A 14 -21.71 22.60 -1.44
CA HIS A 14 -22.31 23.08 -2.68
C HIS A 14 -23.13 22.03 -3.45
N LEU A 15 -22.98 20.74 -3.14
CA LEU A 15 -23.68 19.67 -3.84
C LEU A 15 -24.80 19.07 -2.96
N PRO A 16 -26.08 19.15 -3.37
CA PRO A 16 -27.14 18.42 -2.69
C PRO A 16 -26.86 16.91 -2.76
N ASN A 17 -27.06 16.22 -1.64
CA ASN A 17 -26.77 14.79 -1.45
C ASN A 17 -25.31 14.44 -1.78
N ALA A 18 -24.36 15.32 -1.44
CA ALA A 18 -22.93 15.14 -1.73
C ALA A 18 -22.39 13.77 -1.29
N VAL A 19 -22.79 13.26 -0.13
CA VAL A 19 -22.29 12.00 0.43
C VAL A 19 -22.58 10.81 -0.49
N GLU A 20 -23.74 10.80 -1.14
CA GLU A 20 -24.16 9.74 -2.06
C GLU A 20 -23.45 9.84 -3.41
N LYS A 21 -22.95 11.02 -3.77
CA LYS A 21 -22.34 11.33 -5.07
C LYS A 21 -20.81 11.28 -5.04
N ILE A 22 -20.20 11.37 -3.87
CA ILE A 22 -18.74 11.32 -3.73
C ILE A 22 -18.27 9.88 -3.99
N ALA A 23 -17.47 9.71 -5.04
CA ALA A 23 -16.76 8.48 -5.33
C ALA A 23 -15.26 8.66 -5.08
N PHE A 24 -14.62 7.61 -4.54
CA PHE A 24 -13.18 7.53 -4.44
C PHE A 24 -12.63 6.62 -5.53
N ASP A 25 -11.84 7.20 -6.43
CA ASP A 25 -11.17 6.43 -7.46
C ASP A 25 -10.01 5.59 -6.89
N ARG A 26 -9.91 4.34 -7.37
CA ARG A 26 -8.97 3.34 -6.88
C ARG A 26 -7.51 3.78 -7.03
N PHE A 27 -7.16 4.46 -8.13
CA PHE A 27 -5.77 4.84 -8.40
C PHE A 27 -5.25 5.77 -7.30
N HIS A 28 -6.07 6.74 -6.88
CA HIS A 28 -5.66 7.68 -5.85
C HIS A 28 -5.58 7.06 -4.46
N VAL A 29 -6.53 6.18 -4.11
CA VAL A 29 -6.49 5.48 -2.81
C VAL A 29 -5.27 4.55 -2.75
N ALA A 30 -5.00 3.80 -3.82
CA ALA A 30 -3.86 2.87 -3.87
C ALA A 30 -2.48 3.57 -3.93
N LYS A 31 -2.44 4.83 -4.39
CA LYS A 31 -1.20 5.62 -4.47
C LYS A 31 -0.57 5.83 -3.09
N GLN A 32 -1.36 6.12 -2.05
CA GLN A 32 -0.82 6.44 -0.73
C GLN A 32 -0.07 5.26 -0.08
N PRO A 33 -0.64 4.03 0.00
CA PRO A 33 0.13 2.86 0.46
C PRO A 33 1.37 2.60 -0.40
N GLY A 34 1.30 2.79 -1.71
CA GLY A 34 2.45 2.66 -2.61
C GLY A 34 3.57 3.65 -2.30
N GLU A 35 3.24 4.90 -1.96
CA GLU A 35 4.22 5.91 -1.54
C GLU A 35 4.84 5.56 -0.17
N VAL A 36 4.07 5.01 0.76
CA VAL A 36 4.60 4.55 2.06
C VAL A 36 5.62 3.44 1.86
N VAL A 37 5.32 2.44 1.02
CA VAL A 37 6.27 1.36 0.67
C VAL A 37 7.57 1.93 0.11
N ASP A 38 7.50 2.87 -0.84
CA ASP A 38 8.69 3.45 -1.47
C ASP A 38 9.50 4.30 -0.48
N LYS A 39 8.84 5.07 0.41
CA LYS A 39 9.52 5.84 1.46
C LYS A 39 10.21 4.93 2.47
N THR A 40 9.54 3.89 2.97
CA THR A 40 10.13 2.91 3.88
C THR A 40 11.31 2.21 3.24
N ARG A 41 11.20 1.83 1.96
CA ARG A 41 12.30 1.25 1.18
C ARG A 41 13.50 2.19 1.09
N GLN A 42 13.28 3.47 0.80
CA GLN A 42 14.34 4.48 0.73
C GLN A 42 15.04 4.66 2.08
N ASN A 43 14.29 4.59 3.19
CA ASN A 43 14.85 4.70 4.53
C ASN A 43 15.60 3.44 4.97
N GLU A 44 15.13 2.25 4.62
CA GLU A 44 15.71 0.98 5.04
C GLU A 44 16.93 0.58 4.18
N HIS A 45 16.92 0.92 2.88
CA HIS A 45 17.96 0.52 1.93
C HIS A 45 19.41 0.93 2.33
N PRO A 46 19.68 2.14 2.86
CA PRO A 46 21.02 2.52 3.32
C PRO A 46 21.53 1.68 4.50
N HIS A 47 20.64 1.07 5.29
CA HIS A 47 20.99 0.29 6.47
C HIS A 47 21.31 -1.19 6.15
N LEU A 48 21.14 -1.62 4.90
CA LEU A 48 21.50 -2.97 4.46
C LEU A 48 23.03 -3.14 4.39
N PRO A 49 23.55 -4.37 4.60
CA PRO A 49 24.91 -4.75 4.24
C PRO A 49 25.23 -4.41 2.78
N VAL A 50 26.51 -4.16 2.47
CA VAL A 50 26.93 -3.66 1.14
C VAL A 50 26.50 -4.59 0.01
N GLU A 51 26.65 -5.90 0.19
CA GLU A 51 26.26 -6.93 -0.77
C GLU A 51 24.74 -6.92 -0.99
N SER A 52 23.96 -6.93 0.10
CA SER A 52 22.50 -6.88 0.04
C SER A 52 22.00 -5.57 -0.59
N ARG A 53 22.66 -4.44 -0.33
CA ARG A 53 22.32 -3.13 -0.89
C ARG A 53 22.50 -3.11 -2.40
N ARG A 54 23.59 -3.69 -2.93
CA ARG A 54 23.80 -3.82 -4.39
C ARG A 54 22.68 -4.63 -5.02
N GLN A 55 22.28 -5.73 -4.39
CA GLN A 55 21.21 -6.60 -4.87
C GLN A 55 19.80 -5.99 -4.73
N ALA A 56 19.60 -5.08 -3.78
CA ALA A 56 18.33 -4.38 -3.55
C ALA A 56 18.17 -3.11 -4.42
N LYS A 57 19.24 -2.65 -5.05
CA LYS A 57 19.20 -1.50 -5.97
C LYS A 57 18.27 -1.77 -7.16
N GLY A 58 17.51 -0.75 -7.57
CA GLY A 58 16.63 -0.83 -8.74
C GLY A 58 15.33 -1.62 -8.52
N THR A 59 15.05 -2.09 -7.30
CA THR A 59 13.89 -2.95 -7.00
C THR A 59 12.59 -2.20 -6.72
N ARG A 60 12.57 -0.86 -6.86
CA ARG A 60 11.40 -0.01 -6.57
C ARG A 60 10.11 -0.55 -7.20
N PHE A 61 10.14 -0.85 -8.49
CA PHE A 61 8.96 -1.31 -9.22
C PHE A 61 8.53 -2.72 -8.80
N LEU A 62 9.46 -3.56 -8.33
CA LEU A 62 9.15 -4.89 -7.83
C LEU A 62 8.22 -4.81 -6.61
N TRP A 63 8.47 -3.87 -5.70
CA TRP A 63 7.57 -3.57 -4.57
C TRP A 63 6.25 -2.91 -5.00
N GLN A 64 6.19 -2.34 -6.20
CA GLN A 64 4.95 -1.73 -6.69
C GLN A 64 4.02 -2.72 -7.39
N HIS A 65 4.56 -3.81 -7.93
CA HIS A 65 3.78 -4.87 -8.54
C HIS A 65 3.08 -5.74 -7.49
N SER A 66 1.98 -6.34 -7.93
CA SER A 66 1.22 -7.30 -7.15
C SER A 66 1.62 -8.70 -7.57
N ASP A 67 1.74 -9.56 -6.57
CA ASP A 67 2.30 -10.90 -6.71
C ASP A 67 1.59 -11.74 -7.78
N LYS A 68 0.26 -11.59 -7.90
CA LYS A 68 -0.60 -12.30 -8.87
C LYS A 68 -0.22 -12.10 -10.34
N TRP A 69 0.57 -11.08 -10.68
CA TRP A 69 0.93 -10.72 -12.05
C TRP A 69 2.44 -10.75 -12.30
N MET A 70 3.21 -11.40 -11.41
CA MET A 70 4.67 -11.48 -11.49
C MET A 70 5.13 -12.80 -12.10
N THR A 71 6.25 -12.75 -12.83
CA THR A 71 6.96 -13.96 -13.25
C THR A 71 7.60 -14.63 -12.05
N GLU A 72 7.84 -15.94 -12.10
CA GLU A 72 8.47 -16.71 -11.02
C GLU A 72 9.78 -16.09 -10.53
N SER A 73 10.69 -15.74 -11.46
CA SER A 73 11.96 -15.06 -11.13
C SER A 73 11.79 -13.74 -10.38
N ARG A 74 10.70 -13.00 -10.64
CA ARG A 74 10.38 -11.76 -9.92
C ARG A 74 9.81 -12.06 -8.54
N GLN A 75 9.05 -13.15 -8.39
CA GLN A 75 8.53 -13.60 -7.10
C GLN A 75 9.67 -14.07 -6.19
N GLU A 76 10.59 -14.87 -6.69
CA GLU A 76 11.80 -15.30 -5.95
C GLU A 76 12.61 -14.09 -5.47
N LYS A 77 12.83 -13.10 -6.36
CA LYS A 77 13.53 -11.88 -6.00
C LYS A 77 12.79 -11.10 -4.92
N LEU A 78 11.45 -11.05 -4.98
CA LEU A 78 10.63 -10.39 -3.98
C LEU A 78 10.69 -11.13 -2.63
N ILE A 79 10.65 -12.46 -2.63
CA ILE A 79 10.80 -13.29 -1.42
C ILE A 79 12.14 -12.99 -0.74
N TRP A 80 13.23 -12.97 -1.52
CA TRP A 80 14.54 -12.60 -1.00
C TRP A 80 14.55 -11.18 -0.41
N LEU A 81 14.02 -10.19 -1.12
CA LEU A 81 13.96 -8.81 -0.64
C LEU A 81 13.12 -8.65 0.63
N ARG A 82 12.01 -9.38 0.74
CA ARG A 82 11.17 -9.41 1.94
C ARG A 82 11.90 -9.96 3.15
N ALA A 83 12.88 -10.84 2.95
CA ALA A 83 13.75 -11.33 4.01
C ALA A 83 14.77 -10.27 4.46
N GLN A 84 15.26 -9.42 3.54
CA GLN A 84 16.27 -8.40 3.83
C GLN A 84 15.68 -7.08 4.37
N MET A 85 14.49 -6.69 3.91
CA MET A 85 13.88 -5.38 4.17
C MET A 85 12.56 -5.56 4.90
N LYS A 86 12.61 -5.79 6.23
CA LYS A 86 11.46 -6.18 7.04
C LYS A 86 10.40 -5.08 7.13
N LEU A 87 10.80 -3.82 7.30
CA LEU A 87 9.85 -2.71 7.38
C LEU A 87 9.17 -2.47 6.03
N THR A 88 9.95 -2.51 4.95
CA THR A 88 9.44 -2.41 3.58
C THR A 88 8.49 -3.55 3.26
N SER A 89 8.83 -4.78 3.68
CA SER A 89 8.01 -5.98 3.56
C SER A 89 6.68 -5.84 4.29
N LEU A 90 6.69 -5.31 5.52
CA LEU A 90 5.46 -5.04 6.28
C LEU A 90 4.57 -4.02 5.57
N CYS A 91 5.12 -2.88 5.15
CA CYS A 91 4.38 -1.88 4.39
C CYS A 91 3.80 -2.46 3.09
N TRP A 92 4.56 -3.31 2.40
CA TRP A 92 4.11 -3.98 1.18
C TRP A 92 2.96 -4.93 1.45
N ALA A 93 3.03 -5.72 2.52
CA ALA A 93 1.96 -6.62 2.92
C ALA A 93 0.67 -5.86 3.26
N LEU A 94 0.78 -4.74 3.98
CA LEU A 94 -0.36 -3.87 4.27
C LEU A 94 -0.96 -3.25 3.00
N LYS A 95 -0.13 -2.88 2.03
CA LYS A 95 -0.59 -2.43 0.71
C LYS A 95 -1.36 -3.53 -0.03
N GLU A 96 -0.83 -4.74 -0.09
CA GLU A 96 -1.52 -5.84 -0.79
C GLU A 96 -2.82 -6.24 -0.08
N LEU A 97 -2.84 -6.22 1.25
CA LEU A 97 -4.07 -6.41 2.04
C LEU A 97 -5.11 -5.34 1.71
N ALA A 98 -4.74 -4.06 1.67
CA ALA A 98 -5.64 -2.97 1.27
C ALA A 98 -6.19 -3.18 -0.15
N LYS A 99 -5.34 -3.62 -1.08
CA LYS A 99 -5.74 -3.93 -2.45
C LYS A 99 -6.76 -5.07 -2.49
N ASP A 100 -6.54 -6.12 -1.69
CA ASP A 100 -7.41 -7.28 -1.61
C ASP A 100 -8.79 -6.89 -1.06
N ILE A 101 -8.84 -6.20 0.11
CA ILE A 101 -10.07 -5.69 0.71
C ILE A 101 -10.84 -4.79 -0.27
N TRP A 102 -10.14 -3.93 -1.03
CA TRP A 102 -10.77 -3.07 -2.04
C TRP A 102 -11.47 -3.86 -3.16
N SER A 103 -10.87 -4.98 -3.59
CA SER A 103 -11.35 -5.75 -4.74
C SER A 103 -12.60 -6.59 -4.47
N ARG A 104 -12.96 -6.79 -3.20
CA ARG A 104 -14.14 -7.54 -2.77
C ARG A 104 -15.43 -6.71 -2.91
N PRO A 105 -16.59 -7.32 -3.20
CA PRO A 105 -17.89 -6.65 -3.13
C PRO A 105 -18.13 -5.99 -1.76
N TRP A 106 -19.07 -5.03 -1.70
CA TRP A 106 -19.44 -4.43 -0.43
C TRP A 106 -20.06 -5.46 0.52
N SER A 107 -19.60 -5.49 1.77
CA SER A 107 -20.16 -6.29 2.87
C SER A 107 -19.74 -5.71 4.22
N GLU A 108 -20.40 -6.10 5.30
CA GLU A 108 -20.01 -5.66 6.66
C GLU A 108 -18.63 -6.23 7.04
N GLU A 109 -18.29 -7.43 6.57
CA GLU A 109 -16.96 -8.03 6.74
C GLU A 109 -15.88 -7.17 6.07
N ARG A 110 -16.12 -6.68 4.84
CA ARG A 110 -15.20 -5.77 4.15
C ARG A 110 -15.00 -4.48 4.94
N ARG A 111 -16.06 -3.95 5.55
CA ARG A 111 -15.98 -2.77 6.42
C ARG A 111 -15.13 -3.05 7.66
N ASN A 112 -15.34 -4.19 8.31
CA ASN A 112 -14.57 -4.63 9.47
C ASN A 112 -13.09 -4.83 9.13
N ASP A 113 -12.78 -5.40 7.96
CA ASP A 113 -11.42 -5.56 7.49
C ASP A 113 -10.71 -4.22 7.26
N TRP A 114 -11.41 -3.21 6.72
CA TRP A 114 -10.88 -1.84 6.66
C TRP A 114 -10.61 -1.26 8.05
N GLN A 115 -11.50 -1.46 9.02
CA GLN A 115 -11.29 -1.00 10.40
C GLN A 115 -10.12 -1.70 11.09
N ARG A 116 -9.86 -2.97 10.76
CA ARG A 116 -8.69 -3.71 11.22
C ARG A 116 -7.43 -3.17 10.55
N TRP A 117 -7.46 -2.94 9.23
CA TRP A 117 -6.33 -2.37 8.50
C TRP A 117 -5.93 -0.98 9.01
N LEU A 118 -6.90 -0.14 9.38
CA LEU A 118 -6.67 1.18 9.98
C LEU A 118 -6.11 1.13 11.41
N ARG A 119 -6.24 0.00 12.10
CA ARG A 119 -5.69 -0.25 13.44
C ARG A 119 -4.42 -1.08 13.29
N PRO A 120 -3.24 -0.48 13.08
CA PRO A 120 -2.00 -1.25 13.12
C PRO A 120 -1.82 -1.81 14.54
N THR A 121 -2.19 -3.08 14.75
CA THR A 121 -1.66 -3.86 15.85
C THR A 121 -0.19 -4.10 15.55
N VAL A 122 0.68 -3.52 16.37
CA VAL A 122 2.10 -3.88 16.41
C VAL A 122 2.18 -5.31 16.95
N THR A 123 1.95 -6.29 16.09
CA THR A 123 2.18 -7.71 16.39
C THR A 123 2.71 -8.36 15.14
N SER A 124 4.03 -8.29 14.98
CA SER A 124 4.76 -9.30 14.20
C SER A 124 4.71 -10.63 14.97
N PRO A 125 4.56 -11.79 14.30
CA PRO A 125 5.07 -13.03 14.85
C PRO A 125 6.61 -12.99 14.94
#